data_AF-A0A7Y0BXT5-F1
#
_entry.id   AF-A0A7Y0BXT5-F1
#
_cell.length_a   1.000
_cell.length_b   1.000
_cell.length_c   1.000
_cell.angle_alpha   90.00
_cell.angle_beta   90.00
_cell.angle_gamma   90.00
#
_symmetry.space_group_name_H-M   'P 1'
#
loop_
_entity.id
_entity.type
_entity.pdbx_description
1 polymer ?
#
loop_
_entity_poly.entity_id
_entity_poly.type
_entity_poly.pdbx_seq_one_letter_code
_entity_poly.pdbx_strand_id
1 'polypeptide(L)'
;MKLVRHRQAGQERPQLIDSEGNIRDLIAIFDNFGFAFFAKDGIGRLKSFNILSLLRPSHVMRLGIDGLGIQEQRVLRWGEQ
;
A
#
# COMPACT_ATOMS: atom_id res chain seq x y z
N MET A 1 12.55 -5.57 -4.25
CA MET A 1 11.47 -4.57 -4.28
C MET A 1 11.78 -3.49 -5.31
N LYS A 2 10.76 -2.88 -5.92
CA LYS A 2 10.89 -1.73 -6.84
C LYS A 2 9.92 -0.61 -6.41
N LEU A 3 10.38 0.63 -6.45
CA LEU A 3 9.51 1.79 -6.22
C LEU A 3 8.81 2.17 -7.52
N VAL A 4 7.50 2.39 -7.43
CA VAL A 4 6.69 2.79 -8.58
C VAL A 4 5.75 3.92 -8.20
N ARG A 5 5.43 4.75 -9.19
CA ARG A 5 4.32 5.71 -9.14
C ARG A 5 3.27 5.21 -10.12
N HIS A 6 2.10 4.86 -9.63
CA HIS A 6 1.05 4.24 -10.46
C HIS A 6 -0.28 4.98 -10.26
N ARG A 7 -1.01 5.13 -11.38
CA ARG A 7 -2.34 5.72 -11.65
C ARG A 7 -2.25 6.64 -12.87
N GLN A 8 -3.38 7.26 -13.23
CA GLN A 8 -3.45 8.28 -14.27
C GLN A 8 -2.51 9.45 -13.94
N ALA A 9 -2.07 10.15 -14.99
CA ALA A 9 -1.23 11.34 -14.86
C ALA A 9 -1.87 12.34 -13.87
N GLY A 10 -1.09 12.83 -12.91
CA GLY A 10 -1.56 13.75 -11.86
C GLY A 10 -2.31 13.09 -10.70
N GLN A 11 -2.55 11.78 -10.75
CA GLN A 11 -3.11 11.00 -9.64
C GLN A 11 -2.14 9.91 -9.15
N GLU A 12 -0.87 9.98 -9.55
CA GLU A 12 0.08 8.91 -9.23
C GLU A 12 0.32 8.82 -7.73
N ARG A 13 0.32 7.60 -7.22
CA ARG A 13 0.57 7.32 -5.81
C ARG A 13 1.90 6.60 -5.60
N PRO A 14 2.59 6.84 -4.48
CA PRO A 14 3.76 6.07 -4.11
C PRO A 14 3.36 4.63 -3.81
N GLN A 15 3.93 3.69 -4.56
CA GLN A 15 3.67 2.26 -4.42
C GLN A 15 4.96 1.46 -4.52
N LEU A 16 4.90 0.22 -4.07
CA LEU A 16 6.02 -0.71 -4.11
C LEU A 16 5.60 -2.01 -4.77
N ILE A 17 6.47 -2.56 -5.61
CA ILE A 17 6.37 -3.93 -6.08
C ILE A 17 7.29 -4.78 -5.19
N ASP A 18 6.69 -5.74 -4.48
CA ASP A 18 7.41 -6.64 -3.57
C ASP A 18 8.19 -7.73 -4.33
N SER A 19 8.86 -8.63 -3.61
CA SER A 19 9.63 -9.73 -4.21
C SER A 19 8.78 -10.77 -4.93
N GLU A 20 7.49 -10.86 -4.60
CA GLU A 20 6.52 -11.75 -5.22
C GLU A 20 5.80 -11.09 -6.41
N GLY A 21 6.14 -9.84 -6.73
CA GLY A 21 5.52 -9.08 -7.82
C GLY A 21 4.19 -8.43 -7.45
N ASN A 22 3.78 -8.45 -6.19
CA ASN A 22 2.54 -7.80 -5.78
C ASN A 22 2.75 -6.30 -5.56
N ILE A 23 1.71 -5.52 -5.84
CA ILE A 23 1.66 -4.09 -5.54
C ILE A 23 1.29 -3.87 -4.08
N ARG A 24 2.03 -2.99 -3.41
CA ARG A 24 1.77 -2.47 -2.06
C ARG A 24 1.58 -0.97 -2.15
N ASP A 25 0.43 -0.49 -1.68
CA ASP A 25 0.18 0.95 -1.59
C ASP A 25 0.88 1.52 -0.36
N LEU A 26 1.62 2.61 -0.54
CA LEU A 26 2.42 3.25 0.51
C LEU A 26 1.88 4.64 0.89
N ILE A 27 0.72 5.06 0.37
CA ILE A 27 0.17 6.40 0.63
C ILE A 27 -0.06 6.70 2.11
N ALA A 28 -0.34 5.67 2.92
CA ALA A 28 -0.52 5.82 4.37
C ALA A 28 0.80 6.10 5.11
N ILE A 29 1.94 5.91 4.45
CA ILE A 29 3.28 6.01 5.05
C ILE A 29 4.07 7.17 4.43
N PHE A 30 3.93 7.38 3.12
CA PHE A 30 4.65 8.39 2.36
C PHE A 30 3.69 9.11 1.40
N ASP A 31 3.78 10.43 1.34
CA ASP A 31 2.94 11.23 0.44
C ASP A 31 3.37 11.08 -1.04
N ASN A 32 4.68 11.11 -1.31
CA ASN A 32 5.24 11.06 -2.66
C ASN A 32 6.71 10.61 -2.65
N PHE A 33 7.17 9.98 -3.75
CA PHE A 33 8.58 9.73 -4.04
C PHE A 33 9.20 10.91 -4.80
N GLY A 34 9.29 12.05 -4.13
CA GLY A 34 9.92 13.27 -4.66
C GLY A 34 11.28 13.55 -4.04
N PHE A 35 11.89 14.68 -4.42
CA PHE A 35 13.17 15.14 -3.87
C PHE A 35 13.21 15.10 -2.33
N ALA A 36 12.17 15.61 -1.66
CA ALA A 36 12.10 15.65 -0.21
C ALA A 36 12.11 14.26 0.46
N PHE A 37 11.56 13.24 -0.21
CA PHE A 37 11.61 11.86 0.27
C PHE A 37 13.05 11.36 0.24
N PHE A 38 13.75 11.53 -0.87
CA PHE A 38 15.14 11.06 -1.01
C PHE A 38 16.12 11.85 -0.14
N ALA A 39 15.93 13.17 -0.01
CA ALA A 39 16.78 14.04 0.80
C ALA A 39 16.69 13.75 2.31
N LYS A 40 15.61 13.12 2.78
CA LYS A 40 15.34 12.83 4.21
C LYS A 40 15.41 11.33 4.54
N ASP A 41 16.33 10.62 3.90
CA ASP A 41 16.52 9.17 4.07
C ASP A 41 15.23 8.35 3.92
N GLY A 42 14.43 8.68 2.90
CA GLY A 42 13.18 7.98 2.62
C GLY A 42 13.39 6.47 2.37
N ILE A 43 14.54 6.09 1.80
CA ILE A 43 14.87 4.68 1.55
C ILE A 43 15.18 3.93 2.85
N GLY A 44 15.95 4.53 3.78
CA GLY A 44 16.19 3.94 5.09
C GLY A 44 14.89 3.76 5.88
N ARG A 45 14.06 4.81 5.91
CA ARG A 45 12.72 4.73 6.51
C ARG A 45 11.86 3.64 5.89
N LEU A 46 11.81 3.54 4.56
CA LEU A 46 11.05 2.50 3.88
C LEU A 46 11.51 1.09 4.28
N LYS A 47 12.82 0.85 4.40
CA LYS A 47 13.37 -0.45 4.83
C LYS A 47 13.02 -0.81 6.27
N SER A 48 12.74 0.16 7.14
CA SER A 48 12.32 -0.08 8.51
C SER A 48 10.86 -0.55 8.65
N PHE A 49 10.04 -0.39 7.60
CA PHE A 49 8.65 -0.84 7.63
C PHE A 49 8.53 -2.31 7.25
N ASN A 50 7.70 -3.05 7.98
CA ASN A 50 7.22 -4.34 7.54
C ASN A 50 6.19 -4.17 6.41
N ILE A 51 6.67 -4.02 5.18
CA ILE A 51 5.79 -3.84 4.00
C ILE A 51 4.88 -5.04 3.72
N LEU A 52 5.16 -6.22 4.30
CA LEU A 52 4.34 -7.41 4.14
C LEU A 52 3.07 -7.38 5.01
N SER A 53 2.99 -6.49 6.01
CA SER A 53 1.77 -6.27 6.77
C SER A 53 0.73 -5.42 6.03
N LEU A 54 1.12 -4.79 4.92
CA LEU A 54 0.21 -4.02 4.09
C LEU A 54 -0.72 -4.93 3.31
N LEU A 55 -1.95 -4.48 3.12
CA LEU A 55 -2.95 -5.25 2.38
C LEU A 55 -2.56 -5.41 0.91
N ARG A 56 -2.91 -6.56 0.37
CA ARG A 56 -2.72 -6.92 -1.03
C ARG A 56 -4.04 -7.37 -1.63
N PRO A 57 -4.22 -7.27 -2.97
CA PRO A 57 -5.36 -7.89 -3.63
C PRO A 57 -5.50 -9.36 -3.21
N SER A 58 -6.74 -9.80 -3.00
CA SER A 58 -7.13 -11.12 -2.45
C SER A 58 -7.10 -11.28 -0.93
N HIS A 59 -6.59 -10.31 -0.16
CA HIS A 59 -6.82 -10.32 1.29
C HIS A 59 -8.32 -10.15 1.59
N VAL A 60 -8.79 -10.81 2.65
CA VAL A 60 -10.13 -10.63 3.20
C VAL A 60 -9.98 -10.11 4.62
N MET A 61 -10.55 -8.94 4.88
CA MET A 61 -10.62 -8.33 6.20
C MET A 61 -11.93 -8.74 6.86
N ARG A 62 -11.89 -9.08 8.15
CA ARG A 62 -13.07 -9.38 8.96
C ARG A 62 -13.21 -8.29 10.02
N LEU A 63 -14.33 -7.58 10.02
CA LEU A 63 -14.64 -6.51 10.95
C LEU A 63 -15.84 -6.95 11.79
N GLY A 64 -15.63 -7.11 13.09
CA GLY A 64 -16.66 -7.55 14.03
C GLY A 64 -17.13 -6.44 14.95
N ILE A 65 -18.42 -6.46 15.29
CA ILE A 65 -18.99 -5.68 16.40
C ILE A 65 -19.56 -6.70 17.38
N ASP A 66 -19.14 -6.61 18.65
CA ASP A 66 -19.58 -7.52 19.69
C ASP A 66 -21.12 -7.51 19.83
N GLY A 67 -21.72 -8.70 19.87
CA GLY A 67 -23.17 -8.88 19.89
C GLY A 67 -23.94 -8.54 18.60
N LEU A 68 -23.30 -7.99 17.56
CA LEU A 68 -23.98 -7.57 16.32
C LEU A 68 -23.57 -8.37 15.07
N GLY A 69 -22.36 -8.93 15.07
CA GLY A 69 -21.89 -9.85 14.02
C GLY A 69 -20.56 -9.45 13.38
N ILE A 70 -20.26 -10.05 12.22
CA ILE A 70 -19.01 -9.88 11.48
C ILE A 70 -19.31 -9.54 10.02
N GLN A 71 -18.66 -8.51 9.50
CA GLN A 71 -18.62 -8.17 8.08
C GLN A 71 -17.29 -8.62 7.46
N GLU A 72 -17.35 -9.18 6.25
CA GLU A 72 -16.17 -9.51 5.44
C GLU A 72 -15.98 -8.49 4.32
N GLN A 73 -14.74 -8.06 4.09
CA GLN A 73 -14.37 -7.11 3.04
C GLN A 73 -13.20 -7.68 2.23
N ARG A 74 -13.40 -7.85 0.93
CA ARG A 74 -12.32 -8.27 0.03
C ARG A 74 -11.52 -7.06 -0.43
N VAL A 75 -10.20 -7.14 -0.29
CA VAL A 75 -9.28 -6.15 -0.82
C VAL A 75 -9.11 -6.39 -2.32
N LEU A 76 -9.50 -5.40 -3.11
CA LEU A 76 -9.35 -5.38 -4.56
C LEU A 76 -8.25 -4.41 -4.97
N ARG A 77 -7.66 -4.61 -6.16
CA ARG A 77 -6.86 -3.55 -6.77
C ARG A 77 -7.79 -2.44 -7.24
N TRP A 78 -7.31 -1.20 -7.17
CA TRP A 78 -8.03 -0.09 -7.78
C TRP A 78 -8.25 -0.33 -9.28
N GLY A 79 -9.49 -0.21 -9.73
CA GLY A 79 -9.90 -0.46 -11.12
C GLY A 79 -10.42 -1.88 -11.40
N GLU A 80 -10.43 -2.76 -10.40
CA GLU A 80 -11.01 -4.12 -10.47
C GLU A 80 -12.38 -4.21 -9.76
N GLN A 81 -13.05 -3.07 -9.53
CA GLN A 81 -14.34 -2.99 -8.85
C GLN A 81 -15.50 -3.32 -9.79
#